data_AF-A0AA37D1J9-F1
#
_entry.id   AF-A0AA37D1J9-F1
#
_cell.length_a   1.000
_cell.length_b   1.000
_cell.length_c   1.000
_cell.angle_alpha   90.00
_cell.angle_beta   90.00
_cell.angle_gamma   90.00
#
_symmetry.space_group_name_H-M   'P 1'
#
loop_
_entity.id
_entity.type
_entity.pdbx_description
1 polymer ?
#
loop_
_entity_poly.entity_id
_entity_poly.type
_entity_poly.pdbx_seq_one_letter_code
_entity_poly.pdbx_strand_id
1 'polypeptide(L)'
;MLELRGYPCANLEQDTQAKQQIICSRSFGERITHMNSMHQALAGYMERAAEKLRAEGMCCRHATLFIRTSPFNDKEPYYGNQVSTKLAVPTNDTRALLEQDGSSDIRVRALRCPESVYTQAGISVHFKPE
;
A
#
# COMPACT_ATOMS: atom_id res chain seq x y z
N MET A 1 18.06 19.87 -23.35
CA MET A 1 18.46 19.21 -22.10
C MET A 1 19.35 20.19 -21.33
N LEU A 2 18.78 20.90 -20.35
CA LEU A 2 19.39 22.12 -19.77
C LEU A 2 19.70 22.00 -18.25
N GLU A 3 19.74 20.79 -17.70
CA GLU A 3 19.96 20.59 -16.25
C GLU A 3 21.44 20.62 -15.83
N LEU A 4 22.39 20.68 -16.78
CA LEU A 4 23.82 20.65 -16.49
C LEU A 4 24.49 22.03 -16.35
N ARG A 5 23.70 23.12 -16.20
CA ARG A 5 24.22 24.50 -16.17
C ARG A 5 24.09 25.25 -14.84
N GLY A 6 23.85 24.55 -13.73
CA GLY A 6 24.02 25.15 -12.40
C GLY A 6 23.10 26.33 -12.07
N TYR A 7 21.92 26.40 -12.72
CA TYR A 7 20.87 27.30 -12.27
C TYR A 7 20.17 26.64 -11.08
N PRO A 8 20.08 27.29 -9.92
CA PRO A 8 19.30 26.77 -8.81
C PRO A 8 17.85 26.67 -9.28
N CYS A 9 17.42 25.43 -9.56
CA CYS A 9 16.03 25.13 -9.81
C CYS A 9 15.25 25.56 -8.57
N ALA A 10 14.23 26.38 -8.81
CA ALA A 10 13.15 26.80 -7.93
C ALA A 10 13.41 26.58 -6.44
N ASN A 11 13.46 27.69 -5.70
CA ASN A 11 13.30 27.74 -4.26
C ASN A 11 12.26 26.67 -3.86
N LEU A 12 12.74 25.55 -3.32
CA LEU A 12 11.90 24.49 -2.80
C LEU A 12 11.27 25.12 -1.56
N GLU A 13 10.18 25.86 -1.78
CA GLU A 13 9.23 26.16 -0.75
C GLU A 13 8.85 24.80 -0.18
N GLN A 14 9.52 24.45 0.92
CA GLN A 14 9.21 23.31 1.76
C GLN A 14 7.89 23.63 2.48
N ASP A 15 6.85 23.90 1.70
CA ASP A 15 5.49 23.67 2.15
C ASP A 15 5.47 22.17 2.40
N THR A 16 5.66 21.80 3.67
CA THR A 16 5.83 20.42 4.09
C THR A 16 4.44 19.82 3.94
N GLN A 17 4.13 19.42 2.70
CA GLN A 17 2.79 19.09 2.28
C GLN A 17 2.29 18.04 3.27
N ALA A 18 1.24 18.39 4.01
CA ALA A 18 0.75 17.57 5.11
C ALA A 18 0.61 16.12 4.61
N LYS A 19 1.11 15.17 5.40
CA LYS A 19 1.23 13.77 4.98
C LYS A 19 -0.12 13.27 4.49
N GLN A 20 -0.20 12.95 3.19
CA GLN A 20 -1.49 12.66 2.53
C GLN A 20 -1.92 11.19 2.68
N GLN A 21 -0.93 10.31 2.86
CA GLN A 21 -1.12 8.87 2.95
C GLN A 21 0.05 8.21 3.70
N ILE A 22 -0.20 7.05 4.29
CA ILE A 22 0.83 6.15 4.83
C ILE A 22 0.81 4.90 3.98
N ILE A 23 1.97 4.58 3.41
CA ILE A 23 2.18 3.34 2.66
C ILE A 23 3.04 2.42 3.51
N CYS A 24 2.56 1.18 3.68
CA CYS A 24 3.27 0.07 4.27
C CYS A 24 3.31 -1.06 3.25
N SER A 25 4.45 -1.20 2.59
CA SER A 25 4.68 -2.24 1.58
C SER A 25 6.08 -2.81 1.70
N ARG A 26 6.28 -4.05 1.27
CA ARG A 26 7.62 -4.55 0.97
C ARG A 26 7.62 -5.33 -0.33
N SER A 27 8.77 -5.27 -0.99
CA SER A 27 9.15 -6.26 -1.99
C SER A 27 9.58 -7.52 -1.25
N PHE A 28 9.07 -8.66 -1.67
CA PHE A 28 9.44 -9.95 -1.12
C PHE A 28 10.72 -10.42 -1.81
N GLY A 29 11.76 -10.72 -1.03
CA GLY A 29 13.00 -11.30 -1.56
C GLY A 29 12.78 -12.71 -2.12
N GLU A 30 11.79 -13.42 -1.56
CA GLU A 30 11.31 -14.69 -2.06
C GLU A 30 9.88 -14.52 -2.60
N ARG A 31 9.64 -15.11 -3.77
CA ARG A 31 8.39 -14.99 -4.53
C ARG A 31 7.20 -15.54 -3.74
N ILE A 32 6.16 -14.73 -3.49
CA ILE A 32 4.96 -15.21 -2.80
C ILE A 32 3.97 -15.82 -3.81
N THR A 33 3.75 -17.13 -3.68
CA THR A 33 2.77 -17.90 -4.46
C THR A 33 1.56 -18.35 -3.63
N HIS A 34 1.76 -18.51 -2.32
CA HIS A 34 0.78 -19.02 -1.37
C HIS A 34 -0.11 -17.91 -0.78
N MET A 35 -1.41 -18.21 -0.67
CA MET A 35 -2.40 -17.27 -0.14
C MET A 35 -2.16 -16.94 1.33
N ASN A 36 -1.80 -17.94 2.14
CA ASN A 36 -1.53 -17.76 3.57
C ASN A 36 -0.37 -16.79 3.82
N SER A 37 0.71 -16.90 3.05
CA SER A 37 1.86 -16.01 3.17
C SER A 37 1.52 -14.57 2.76
N MET A 38 0.71 -14.41 1.70
CA MET A 38 0.23 -13.09 1.29
C MET A 38 -0.66 -12.46 2.37
N HIS A 39 -1.58 -13.24 2.91
CA HIS A 39 -2.50 -12.80 3.96
C HIS A 39 -1.77 -12.34 5.22
N GLN A 40 -0.82 -13.16 5.69
CA GLN A 40 0.01 -12.83 6.85
C GLN A 40 0.86 -11.57 6.62
N ALA A 41 1.40 -11.39 5.41
CA ALA A 41 2.16 -10.20 5.06
C ALA A 41 1.28 -8.94 5.07
N LEU A 42 0.09 -9.00 4.45
CA LEU A 42 -0.86 -7.89 4.41
C LEU A 42 -1.36 -7.52 5.81
N ALA A 43 -1.66 -8.52 6.66
CA ALA A 43 -2.03 -8.30 8.05
C ALA A 43 -0.94 -7.51 8.79
N GLY A 44 0.32 -7.94 8.71
CA GLY A 44 1.44 -7.24 9.33
C GLY A 44 1.67 -5.83 8.78
N TYR A 45 1.42 -5.60 7.48
CA TYR A 45 1.50 -4.25 6.89
C TYR A 45 0.39 -3.34 7.40
N MET A 46 -0.81 -3.88 7.59
CA MET A 46 -1.94 -3.15 8.14
C MET A 46 -1.72 -2.79 9.61
N GLU A 47 -1.18 -3.71 10.42
CA GLU A 47 -0.79 -3.42 11.81
C GLU A 47 0.21 -2.26 11.87
N ARG A 48 1.24 -2.30 11.01
CA ARG A 48 2.24 -1.24 10.86
C ARG A 48 1.64 0.08 10.38
N ALA A 49 0.67 0.05 9.47
CA ALA A 49 -0.03 1.24 9.01
C ALA A 49 -0.87 1.86 10.14
N ALA A 50 -1.59 1.04 10.89
CA ALA A 50 -2.35 1.45 12.06
C ALA A 50 -1.47 2.01 13.18
N GLU A 51 -0.29 1.41 13.42
CA GLU A 51 0.71 1.90 14.37
C GLU A 51 1.19 3.31 14.00
N LYS A 52 1.52 3.53 12.72
CA LYS A 52 1.91 4.86 12.22
C LYS A 52 0.78 5.88 12.31
N LEU A 53 -0.45 5.46 11.97
CA LEU A 53 -1.66 6.29 12.11
C LEU A 53 -1.85 6.77 13.55
N ARG A 54 -1.74 5.85 14.52
CA ARG A 54 -1.85 6.18 15.95
C ARG A 54 -0.72 7.07 16.42
N ALA A 55 0.52 6.79 15.98
CA ALA A 55 1.68 7.62 16.32
C ALA A 55 1.55 9.07 15.82
N GLU A 56 0.88 9.27 14.70
CA GLU A 56 0.62 10.60 14.12
C GLU A 56 -0.70 11.22 14.61
N GLY A 57 -1.48 10.52 15.44
CA GLY A 57 -2.79 10.99 15.90
C GLY A 57 -3.84 11.13 14.78
N MET A 58 -3.63 10.45 13.66
CA MET A 58 -4.48 10.52 12.46
C MET A 58 -5.42 9.32 12.38
N CYS A 59 -6.48 9.46 11.59
CA CYS A 59 -7.39 8.37 11.21
C CYS A 59 -7.45 8.29 9.68
N CYS A 60 -7.63 7.08 9.13
CA CYS A 60 -7.87 6.91 7.70
C CYS A 60 -9.33 6.60 7.41
N ARG A 61 -9.79 7.02 6.23
CA ARG A 61 -11.12 6.68 5.72
C ARG A 61 -11.06 5.82 4.46
N HIS A 62 -9.92 5.84 3.77
CA HIS A 62 -9.71 5.01 2.59
C HIS A 62 -8.47 4.15 2.82
N ALA A 63 -8.62 2.86 2.62
CA ALA A 63 -7.55 1.89 2.67
C ALA A 63 -7.48 1.17 1.33
N THR A 64 -6.27 1.00 0.79
CA THR A 64 -6.03 0.43 -0.52
C THR A 64 -4.97 -0.64 -0.41
N LEU A 65 -5.34 -1.88 -0.67
CA LEU A 65 -4.41 -2.99 -0.80
C LEU A 65 -3.96 -3.08 -2.26
N PHE A 66 -2.69 -3.38 -2.47
CA PHE A 66 -2.15 -3.60 -3.81
C PHE A 66 -1.16 -4.74 -3.83
N ILE A 67 -1.15 -5.46 -4.95
CA ILE A 67 -0.17 -6.51 -5.25
C ILE A 67 0.38 -6.31 -6.65
N ARG A 68 1.68 -6.58 -6.81
CA ARG A 68 2.39 -6.40 -8.08
C ARG A 68 3.40 -7.52 -8.29
N THR A 69 3.57 -7.93 -9.53
CA THR A 69 4.65 -8.81 -9.97
C THR A 69 5.85 -7.98 -10.40
N SER A 70 6.98 -8.63 -10.63
CA SER A 70 8.22 -7.92 -10.97
C SER A 70 8.13 -7.38 -12.39
N PRO A 71 8.33 -6.08 -12.62
CA PRO A 71 8.44 -5.53 -13.97
C PRO A 71 9.77 -5.93 -14.65
N PHE A 72 10.72 -6.49 -13.90
CA PHE A 72 12.06 -6.87 -14.38
C PHE A 72 12.15 -8.32 -14.87
N ASN A 73 11.01 -9.03 -14.96
CA ASN A 73 10.99 -10.39 -15.49
C ASN A 73 10.39 -10.39 -16.90
N ASP A 74 11.24 -10.30 -17.94
CA ASP A 74 10.80 -10.36 -19.34
C ASP A 74 10.02 -11.64 -19.70
N LYS A 75 10.12 -12.70 -18.88
CA LYS A 75 9.44 -13.98 -19.13
C LYS A 75 7.98 -14.00 -18.66
N GLU A 76 7.58 -13.09 -17.78
CA GLU A 76 6.23 -13.06 -17.24
C GLU A 76 5.58 -11.70 -17.50
N PRO A 77 4.31 -11.65 -17.92
CA PRO A 77 3.60 -10.39 -18.07
C PRO A 77 3.51 -9.68 -16.72
N TYR A 78 3.80 -8.37 -16.72
CA TYR A 78 3.60 -7.55 -15.55
C TYR A 78 2.12 -7.58 -15.14
N TYR A 79 1.89 -7.86 -13.86
CA TYR A 79 0.58 -7.86 -13.24
C TYR A 79 0.60 -6.93 -12.05
N GLY A 80 -0.34 -6.00 -12.01
CA GLY A 80 -0.55 -5.10 -10.89
C GLY A 80 -2.05 -4.95 -10.66
N ASN A 81 -2.50 -5.22 -9.44
CA ASN A 81 -3.89 -5.04 -9.06
C ASN A 81 -3.99 -4.34 -7.71
N GLN A 82 -5.08 -3.61 -7.52
CA GLN A 82 -5.35 -2.87 -6.29
C GLN A 82 -6.85 -2.87 -5.99
N VAL A 83 -7.17 -2.89 -4.71
CA VAL A 83 -8.54 -2.84 -4.20
C VAL A 83 -8.57 -1.76 -3.14
N SER A 84 -9.44 -0.78 -3.36
CA SER A 84 -9.67 0.30 -2.41
C SER A 84 -10.98 0.04 -1.65
N THR A 85 -10.98 0.34 -0.37
CA THR A 85 -12.15 0.33 0.49
C THR A 85 -12.32 1.69 1.13
N LYS A 86 -13.57 2.14 1.16
CA LYS A 86 -14.00 3.27 1.95
C LYS A 86 -14.54 2.74 3.27
N LEU A 87 -13.89 3.12 4.36
CA LEU A 87 -14.32 2.82 5.72
C LEU A 87 -15.55 3.67 6.03
N ALA A 88 -16.57 3.05 6.63
CA ALA A 88 -17.79 3.76 7.01
C ALA A 88 -17.49 4.86 8.04
N VAL A 89 -16.56 4.56 8.97
CA VAL A 89 -16.11 5.46 10.03
C VAL A 89 -14.60 5.62 9.93
N PRO A 90 -14.06 6.86 9.96
CA PRO A 90 -12.61 7.07 10.02
C PRO A 90 -12.03 6.40 11.26
N THR A 91 -11.03 5.54 11.07
CA THR A 91 -10.44 4.77 12.17
C THR A 91 -8.93 4.65 12.02
N ASN A 92 -8.25 4.47 13.15
CA ASN A 92 -6.86 4.05 13.25
C ASN A 92 -6.73 2.75 14.06
N ASP A 93 -7.86 2.10 14.36
CA ASP A 93 -7.90 0.82 15.06
C ASP A 93 -7.52 -0.31 14.11
N THR A 94 -6.47 -1.03 14.48
CA THR A 94 -5.94 -2.17 13.73
C THR A 94 -7.01 -3.23 13.43
N ARG A 95 -7.89 -3.54 14.40
CA ARG A 95 -8.92 -4.58 14.26
C ARG A 95 -9.99 -4.13 13.27
N ALA A 96 -10.44 -2.87 13.38
CA ALA A 96 -11.41 -2.31 12.45
C ALA A 96 -10.87 -2.27 11.01
N LEU A 97 -9.58 -1.96 10.84
CA LEU A 97 -8.93 -1.99 9.54
C LEU A 97 -8.81 -3.42 8.99
N LEU A 98 -8.42 -4.39 9.82
CA LEU A 98 -8.26 -5.79 9.40
C LEU A 98 -9.60 -6.42 9.00
N GLU A 99 -10.66 -6.06 9.70
CA GLU A 99 -12.03 -6.54 9.46
C GLU A 99 -12.66 -5.92 8.22
N GLN A 100 -12.51 -4.60 8.02
CA GLN A 100 -13.12 -3.92 6.87
C GLN A 100 -12.30 -4.03 5.58
N ASP A 101 -10.97 -4.04 5.67
CA ASP A 101 -10.09 -3.94 4.50
C ASP A 101 -9.05 -5.06 4.41
N GLY A 102 -8.20 -5.28 5.42
CA GLY A 102 -6.86 -5.86 5.17
C GLY A 102 -6.75 -7.37 5.02
N SER A 103 -7.61 -8.13 5.71
CA SER A 103 -7.38 -9.57 5.91
C SER A 103 -8.62 -10.41 5.64
N SER A 104 -9.64 -9.87 4.99
CA SER A 104 -10.71 -10.73 4.53
C SER A 104 -10.24 -11.49 3.29
N ASP A 105 -10.23 -12.82 3.35
CA ASP A 105 -9.83 -13.70 2.25
C ASP A 105 -10.48 -13.30 0.93
N ILE A 106 -11.71 -12.79 0.96
CA ILE A 106 -12.45 -12.36 -0.22
C ILE A 106 -11.75 -11.24 -1.00
N ARG A 107 -11.12 -10.28 -0.32
CA ARG A 107 -10.47 -9.12 -0.96
C ARG A 107 -9.09 -9.48 -1.51
N VAL A 108 -8.32 -10.25 -0.75
CA VAL A 108 -7.03 -10.78 -1.19
C VAL A 108 -7.21 -11.69 -2.41
N ARG A 109 -8.29 -12.47 -2.44
CA ARG A 109 -8.66 -13.30 -3.59
C ARG A 109 -9.09 -12.46 -4.80
N ALA A 110 -9.81 -11.37 -4.60
CA ALA A 110 -10.19 -10.45 -5.68
C ALA A 110 -8.98 -9.73 -6.32
N LEU A 111 -7.93 -9.49 -5.53
CA LEU A 111 -6.68 -8.92 -6.02
C LEU A 111 -5.83 -9.91 -6.83
N ARG A 112 -6.00 -11.21 -6.62
CA ARG A 112 -5.09 -12.25 -7.10
C ARG A 112 -5.46 -12.73 -8.51
N CYS A 113 -4.49 -12.74 -9.40
CA CYS A 113 -4.48 -13.58 -10.60
C CYS A 113 -3.96 -14.99 -10.27
N PRO A 114 -4.67 -16.07 -10.65
CA PRO A 114 -4.14 -17.42 -10.58
C PRO A 114 -2.83 -17.52 -11.37
N GLU A 115 -1.90 -18.36 -10.89
CA GLU A 115 -0.59 -18.62 -11.52
C GLU A 115 0.42 -17.45 -11.52
N SER A 116 0.04 -16.26 -11.07
CA SER A 116 0.97 -15.12 -10.98
C SER A 116 1.84 -15.17 -9.73
N VAL A 117 3.10 -14.77 -9.90
CA VAL A 117 4.08 -14.77 -8.83
C VAL A 117 4.37 -13.36 -8.34
N TYR A 118 3.86 -13.04 -7.14
CA TYR A 118 3.93 -11.69 -6.59
C TYR A 118 5.29 -11.41 -5.99
N THR A 119 5.83 -10.24 -6.31
CA THR A 119 7.11 -9.77 -5.80
C THR A 119 6.97 -8.56 -4.90
N GLN A 120 5.80 -7.92 -4.90
CA GLN A 120 5.50 -6.80 -4.02
C GLN A 120 4.04 -6.82 -3.60
N ALA A 121 3.81 -6.52 -2.32
CA ALA A 121 2.48 -6.23 -1.82
C ALA A 121 2.56 -5.11 -0.77
N GLY A 122 1.44 -4.45 -0.57
CA GLY A 122 1.34 -3.43 0.44
C GLY A 122 -0.07 -2.91 0.64
N ILE A 123 -0.15 -2.04 1.64
CA ILE A 123 -1.32 -1.23 1.93
C ILE A 123 -0.95 0.25 1.86
N SER A 124 -1.85 1.03 1.28
CA SER A 124 -1.88 2.48 1.38
C SER A 124 -3.13 2.92 2.13
N VAL A 125 -2.97 3.73 3.16
CA VAL A 125 -4.09 4.36 3.88
C VAL A 125 -4.04 5.87 3.64
N HIS A 126 -5.19 6.45 3.28
CA HIS A 126 -5.32 7.87 2.95
C HIS A 126 -6.14 8.60 4.02
N PHE A 127 -5.70 9.82 4.39
CA PHE A 127 -6.29 10.63 5.47
C PHE A 127 -7.04 11.87 4.98
N LYS A 128 -6.97 12.16 3.67
CA LYS A 128 -7.61 13.35 3.12
C LYS A 128 -9.13 13.22 3.18
N PRO A 129 -9.85 14.24 3.68
CA PRO A 129 -11.25 14.42 3.33
C PRO A 129 -11.33 14.69 1.82
N GLU A 130 -12.26 14.02 1.15
CA GLU A 130 -12.68 14.34 -0.23
C GLU A 130 -13.14 15.80 -0.32
#